data_AF-A0A2A4QWN0-F1
#
_entry.id   AF-A0A2A4QWN0-F1
#
_cell.length_a   1.000
_cell.length_b   1.000
_cell.length_c   1.000
_cell.angle_alpha   90.00
_cell.angle_beta   90.00
_cell.angle_gamma   90.00
#
_symmetry.space_group_name_H-M   'P 1'
#
loop_
_entity.id
_entity.type
_entity.pdbx_description
1 polymer ?
#
loop_
_entity_poly.entity_id
_entity_poly.type
_entity_poly.pdbx_seq_one_letter_code
_entity_poly.pdbx_strand_id
1 'polypeptide(L)'
;MKQENALQLLQTVQLENAYVKVVEQLNKDMYMAALDIEFPTDLSPASLVKNLEVQLEILLLKQYDDYLNLMYRVDVQEADLLKLKGLFADALITEIAFLILKREWQKVYFRSKF
;
A
#
# COMPACT_ATOMS: atom_id res chain seq x y z
N MET A 1 6.39 -20.43 -7.21
CA MET A 1 5.98 -19.57 -6.08
C MET A 1 4.73 -18.83 -6.52
N LYS A 2 3.61 -18.93 -5.78
CA LYS A 2 2.45 -18.09 -6.06
C LYS A 2 2.88 -16.64 -5.82
N GLN A 3 2.87 -15.79 -6.84
CA GLN A 3 2.87 -14.35 -6.62
C GLN A 3 1.59 -14.04 -5.85
N GLU A 4 1.72 -13.73 -4.57
CA GLU A 4 0.61 -13.18 -3.79
C GLU A 4 0.44 -11.72 -4.23
N ASN A 5 -0.74 -11.38 -4.74
CA ASN A 5 -1.03 -10.03 -5.22
C ASN A 5 -1.83 -9.23 -4.17
N ALA A 6 -1.79 -7.90 -4.28
CA ALA A 6 -2.46 -6.98 -3.36
C ALA A 6 -3.95 -7.28 -3.16
N LEU A 7 -4.64 -7.70 -4.22
CA LEU A 7 -6.06 -8.05 -4.15
C LEU A 7 -6.30 -9.30 -3.30
N GLN A 8 -5.50 -10.35 -3.47
CA GLN A 8 -5.59 -11.58 -2.65
C GLN A 8 -5.30 -11.29 -1.18
N LEU A 9 -4.31 -10.45 -0.90
CA LEU A 9 -4.04 -9.97 0.46
C LEU A 9 -5.29 -9.31 1.05
N LEU A 10 -5.86 -8.31 0.38
CA LEU A 10 -7.02 -7.58 0.89
C LEU A 10 -8.27 -8.45 1.01
N GLN A 11 -8.48 -9.41 0.10
CA GLN A 11 -9.54 -10.40 0.23
C GLN A 11 -9.37 -11.24 1.50
N THR A 12 -8.14 -11.64 1.83
CA THR A 12 -7.84 -12.39 3.06
C THR A 12 -8.08 -11.52 4.30
N VAL A 13 -7.59 -10.28 4.29
CA VAL A 13 -7.79 -9.29 5.37
C VAL A 13 -9.28 -9.00 5.60
N GLN A 14 -10.08 -8.98 4.54
CA GLN A 14 -11.54 -8.80 4.64
C GLN A 14 -12.21 -10.00 5.30
N LEU A 15 -11.80 -11.23 4.97
CA LEU A 15 -12.26 -12.44 5.66
C LEU A 15 -11.89 -12.43 7.15
N GLU A 16 -10.77 -11.80 7.50
CA GLU A 16 -10.33 -11.62 8.88
C GLU A 16 -10.97 -10.40 9.60
N ASN A 17 -11.98 -9.76 8.98
CA ASN A 17 -12.67 -8.56 9.50
C ASN A 17 -11.73 -7.39 9.86
N ALA A 18 -10.57 -7.31 9.21
CA ALA A 18 -9.55 -6.29 9.49
C ALA A 18 -9.41 -5.25 8.36
N TYR A 19 -10.19 -5.39 7.28
CA TYR A 19 -10.09 -4.54 6.09
C TYR A 19 -10.23 -3.05 6.42
N VAL A 20 -11.28 -2.67 7.16
CA VAL A 20 -11.51 -1.28 7.58
C VAL A 20 -10.28 -0.72 8.30
N LYS A 21 -9.70 -1.48 9.23
CA LYS A 21 -8.50 -1.06 9.98
C LYS A 21 -7.27 -0.89 9.09
N VAL A 22 -7.14 -1.69 8.03
CA VAL A 22 -6.05 -1.55 7.05
C VAL A 22 -6.25 -0.27 6.23
N VAL A 23 -7.48 0.03 5.80
CA VAL A 23 -7.76 1.29 5.07
C VAL A 23 -7.53 2.50 5.98
N GLU A 24 -8.00 2.47 7.23
CA GLU A 24 -7.76 3.54 8.21
C GLU A 24 -6.27 3.74 8.47
N GLN A 25 -5.51 2.65 8.60
CA GLN A 25 -4.09 2.71 8.84
C GLN A 25 -3.32 3.22 7.60
N LEU A 26 -3.74 2.85 6.38
CA LEU A 26 -3.23 3.42 5.14
C LEU A 26 -3.48 4.93 5.07
N ASN A 27 -4.72 5.39 5.32
CA ASN A 27 -5.08 6.81 5.32
C ASN A 27 -4.26 7.59 6.36
N LYS A 28 -4.05 7.01 7.54
CA LYS A 28 -3.22 7.61 8.58
C LYS A 28 -1.78 7.84 8.09
N ASP A 29 -1.19 6.86 7.42
CA ASP A 29 0.18 6.97 6.93
C ASP A 29 0.29 7.89 5.69
N MET A 30 -0.75 7.98 4.84
CA MET A 30 -0.84 9.02 3.80
C MET A 30 -0.83 10.42 4.41
N TYR A 31 -1.70 10.69 5.39
CA TYR A 31 -1.75 11.97 6.09
C TYR A 31 -0.42 12.31 6.77
N MET A 32 0.22 11.35 7.42
CA MET A 32 1.52 11.56 8.09
C MET A 32 2.68 11.73 7.11
N ALA A 33 2.53 11.31 5.85
CA ALA A 33 3.44 11.62 4.75
C ALA A 33 3.14 13.00 4.10
N ALA A 34 2.24 13.79 4.69
CA ALA A 34 1.75 15.07 4.17
C ALA A 34 1.03 14.98 2.82
N LEU A 35 0.43 13.82 2.52
CA LEU A 35 -0.36 13.60 1.31
C LEU A 35 -1.84 13.91 1.58
N ASP A 36 -2.45 14.70 0.68
CA ASP A 36 -3.89 14.94 0.64
C ASP A 36 -4.60 13.81 -0.13
N ILE A 37 -4.41 12.57 0.33
CA ILE A 37 -4.94 11.35 -0.27
C ILE A 37 -5.65 10.55 0.82
N GLU A 38 -6.94 10.29 0.60
CA GLU A 38 -7.76 9.50 1.51
C GLU A 38 -8.63 8.50 0.73
N PHE A 39 -8.72 7.27 1.23
CA PHE A 39 -9.55 6.21 0.66
C PHE A 39 -10.76 5.92 1.56
N PRO A 40 -11.99 5.87 1.02
CA PRO A 40 -13.16 5.44 1.79
C PRO A 40 -12.99 4.03 2.35
N THR A 41 -13.44 3.81 3.59
CA THR A 41 -13.32 2.50 4.27
C THR A 41 -14.29 1.44 3.75
N ASP A 42 -15.33 1.86 3.03
CA ASP A 42 -16.31 1.02 2.35
C ASP A 42 -15.94 0.71 0.88
N LEU A 43 -14.82 1.24 0.40
CA LEU A 43 -14.32 0.99 -0.93
C LEU A 43 -14.01 -0.50 -1.11
N SER A 44 -14.32 -1.09 -2.28
CA SER A 44 -14.01 -2.51 -2.52
C SER A 44 -12.49 -2.76 -2.57
N PRO A 45 -11.99 -3.96 -2.21
CA PRO A 45 -10.57 -4.29 -2.30
C PRO A 45 -9.95 -4.02 -3.68
N ALA A 46 -10.66 -4.37 -4.75
CA ALA A 46 -10.19 -4.16 -6.12
C ALA A 46 -10.10 -2.65 -6.46
N SER A 47 -11.09 -1.88 -6.02
CA SER A 47 -11.07 -0.41 -6.16
C SER A 47 -9.95 0.22 -5.35
N LEU A 48 -9.66 -0.29 -4.14
CA LEU A 48 -8.58 0.22 -3.29
C LEU A 48 -7.22 0.04 -3.96
N VAL A 49 -6.94 -1.18 -4.44
CA VAL A 49 -5.68 -1.47 -5.15
C VAL A 49 -5.55 -0.56 -6.36
N LYS A 50 -6.57 -0.50 -7.22
CA LYS A 50 -6.52 0.32 -8.43
C LYS A 50 -6.32 1.81 -8.12
N ASN A 51 -7.02 2.33 -7.12
CA ASN A 51 -6.89 3.74 -6.76
C ASN A 51 -5.52 4.03 -6.16
N LEU A 52 -4.97 3.13 -5.34
CA LEU A 52 -3.63 3.26 -4.80
C LEU A 52 -2.56 3.23 -5.91
N GLU A 53 -2.68 2.31 -6.88
CA GLU A 53 -1.77 2.26 -8.03
C GLU A 53 -1.76 3.56 -8.83
N VAL A 54 -2.93 4.16 -9.09
CA VAL A 54 -3.03 5.46 -9.77
C VAL A 54 -2.35 6.58 -8.98
N GLN A 55 -2.52 6.60 -7.65
CA GLN A 55 -1.84 7.59 -6.81
C GLN A 55 -0.33 7.38 -6.80
N LEU A 56 0.13 6.14 -6.71
CA LEU A 56 1.56 5.82 -6.75
C LEU A 56 2.20 6.19 -8.09
N GLU A 57 1.50 6.01 -9.21
CA GLU A 57 1.96 6.45 -10.52
C GLU A 57 2.17 7.98 -10.54
N ILE A 58 1.22 8.75 -9.99
CA ILE A 58 1.33 10.21 -9.89
C ILE A 58 2.52 10.59 -8.99
N LEU A 59 2.65 9.98 -7.82
CA LEU A 59 3.73 10.26 -6.89
C LEU A 59 5.10 9.98 -7.52
N LEU A 60 5.26 8.81 -8.14
CA LEU A 60 6.53 8.43 -8.77
C LEU A 60 6.91 9.32 -9.95
N LEU A 61 5.96 9.71 -10.79
CA LEU A 61 6.24 10.48 -12.00
C LEU A 61 6.31 11.99 -11.78
N LYS A 62 5.58 12.52 -10.78
CA LYS A 62 5.38 13.97 -10.63
C LYS A 62 5.77 14.52 -9.26
N GLN A 63 5.82 13.70 -8.21
CA GLN A 63 6.01 14.12 -6.82
C GLN A 63 6.94 13.14 -6.08
N TYR A 64 8.16 12.96 -6.61
CA TYR A 64 9.05 11.90 -6.14
C TYR A 64 9.48 12.06 -4.66
N ASP A 65 9.63 13.30 -4.18
CA ASP A 65 9.92 13.55 -2.76
C ASP A 65 8.77 13.07 -1.85
N ASP A 66 7.52 13.28 -2.27
CA ASP A 66 6.35 12.82 -1.54
C ASP A 66 6.22 11.29 -1.60
N TYR A 67 6.59 10.65 -2.73
CA TYR A 67 6.75 9.20 -2.81
C TYR A 67 7.75 8.68 -1.78
N LEU A 68 8.94 9.30 -1.67
CA LEU A 68 9.95 8.89 -0.68
C LEU A 68 9.43 9.04 0.75
N ASN A 69 8.78 10.17 1.05
CA ASN A 69 8.17 10.41 2.36
C ASN A 69 7.15 9.33 2.71
N LEU A 70 6.31 8.92 1.76
CA LEU A 70 5.36 7.82 1.93
C LEU A 70 6.08 6.49 2.21
N MET A 71 7.13 6.15 1.46
CA MET A 71 7.86 4.89 1.65
C MET A 71 8.48 4.80 3.05
N TYR A 72 9.08 5.89 3.53
CA TYR A 72 9.59 5.98 4.90
C TYR A 72 8.48 5.84 5.94
N ARG A 73 7.34 6.51 5.72
CA ARG A 73 6.23 6.51 6.66
C ARG A 73 5.53 5.15 6.78
N VAL A 74 5.36 4.46 5.66
CA VAL A 74 4.80 3.11 5.57
C VAL A 74 5.77 2.06 6.11
N ASP A 75 7.07 2.40 6.23
CA ASP A 75 8.16 1.53 6.64
C ASP A 75 8.46 0.44 5.57
N VAL A 76 8.41 0.82 4.28
CA VAL A 76 8.84 -0.06 3.17
C VAL A 76 10.37 -0.06 3.11
N GLN A 77 10.98 -1.23 3.16
CA GLN A 77 12.45 -1.34 3.11
C GLN A 77 12.98 -1.00 1.72
N GLU A 78 14.00 -0.13 1.66
CA GLU A 78 14.68 0.21 0.40
C GLU A 78 15.22 -1.06 -0.30
N ALA A 79 15.71 -2.03 0.46
CA ALA A 79 16.18 -3.31 -0.07
C ALA A 79 15.11 -4.08 -0.85
N ASP A 80 13.82 -3.94 -0.51
CA ASP A 80 12.72 -4.54 -1.25
C ASP A 80 12.41 -3.77 -2.53
N LEU A 81 12.47 -2.43 -2.49
CA LEU A 81 12.33 -1.59 -3.69
C LEU A 81 13.46 -1.80 -4.69
N LEU A 82 14.69 -2.01 -4.22
CA LEU A 82 15.86 -2.29 -5.07
C LEU A 82 15.70 -3.59 -5.87
N LYS A 83 14.97 -4.58 -5.35
CA LYS A 83 14.69 -5.84 -6.08
C LYS A 83 13.73 -5.65 -7.24
N LEU A 84 12.98 -4.55 -7.25
CA LEU A 84 12.04 -4.19 -8.33
C LEU A 84 12.73 -3.45 -9.48
N LYS A 85 14.02 -3.11 -9.35
CA LYS A 85 14.79 -2.48 -10.43
C LYS A 85 14.80 -3.38 -11.67
N GLY A 86 14.35 -2.83 -12.80
CA GLY A 86 14.25 -3.54 -14.08
C GLY A 86 12.85 -4.03 -14.45
N LEU A 87 11.86 -3.87 -13.56
CA LEU A 87 10.46 -4.05 -13.93
C LEU A 87 9.99 -2.91 -14.85
N PHE A 88 9.04 -3.24 -15.74
CA PHE A 88 8.28 -2.24 -16.48
C PHE A 88 7.40 -1.41 -15.52
N ALA A 89 7.08 -0.18 -15.91
CA ALA A 89 6.39 0.79 -15.07
C ALA A 89 5.13 0.21 -14.39
N ASP A 90 4.23 -0.43 -15.14
CA ASP A 90 2.99 -1.00 -14.59
C ASP A 90 3.27 -2.08 -13.52
N ALA A 91 4.18 -3.01 -13.81
CA ALA A 91 4.56 -4.06 -12.86
C ALA A 91 5.25 -3.51 -11.61
N LEU A 92 6.06 -2.46 -11.76
CA LEU A 92 6.69 -1.77 -10.64
C LEU A 92 5.64 -1.16 -9.70
N ILE A 93 4.65 -0.45 -10.25
CA ILE A 93 3.58 0.18 -9.47
C ILE A 93 2.76 -0.87 -8.70
N THR A 94 2.38 -1.97 -9.36
CA THR A 94 1.62 -3.06 -8.72
C THR A 94 2.40 -3.69 -7.57
N GLU A 95 3.70 -3.93 -7.72
CA GLU A 95 4.52 -4.51 -6.66
C GLU A 95 4.71 -3.53 -5.48
N ILE A 96 4.89 -2.23 -5.75
CA ILE A 96 4.95 -1.21 -4.69
C ILE A 96 3.63 -1.14 -3.94
N ALA A 97 2.48 -1.14 -4.63
CA ALA A 97 1.17 -1.15 -3.99
C ALA A 97 0.99 -2.37 -3.08
N PHE A 98 1.44 -3.55 -3.52
CA PHE A 98 1.45 -4.75 -2.70
C PHE A 98 2.32 -4.59 -1.45
N LEU A 99 3.55 -4.08 -1.58
CA LEU A 99 4.45 -3.87 -0.44
C LEU A 99 3.83 -2.93 0.60
N ILE A 100 3.22 -1.83 0.17
CA ILE A 100 2.53 -0.89 1.08
C ILE A 100 1.42 -1.61 1.84
N LEU A 101 0.48 -2.23 1.12
CA LEU A 101 -0.68 -2.87 1.74
C LEU A 101 -0.28 -4.03 2.67
N LYS A 102 0.79 -4.75 2.33
CA LYS A 102 1.37 -5.78 3.19
C LYS A 102 1.89 -5.19 4.51
N ARG A 103 2.53 -4.03 4.48
CA ARG A 103 3.02 -3.36 5.70
C ARG A 103 1.87 -2.84 6.54
N GLU A 104 0.84 -2.26 5.94
CA GLU A 104 -0.34 -1.80 6.67
C GLU A 104 -1.09 -2.96 7.33
N TRP A 105 -1.24 -4.07 6.61
CA TRP A 105 -1.77 -5.30 7.19
C TRP A 105 -0.95 -5.77 8.40
N GLN A 106 0.37 -5.86 8.26
CA GLN A 106 1.25 -6.28 9.36
C GLN A 106 1.08 -5.40 10.60
N LYS A 107 1.03 -4.07 10.43
CA LYS A 107 0.81 -3.14 11.55
C LYS A 107 -0.52 -3.40 12.25
N VAL A 108 -1.60 -3.60 11.49
CA VAL A 108 -2.94 -3.91 12.03
C VAL A 108 -2.95 -5.26 12.74
N TYR A 109 -2.34 -6.29 12.16
CA TYR A 109 -2.25 -7.63 12.73
C TYR A 109 -1.47 -7.64 14.04
N PHE A 110 -0.31 -6.98 14.11
CA PHE A 110 0.46 -6.92 15.36
C PHE A 110 -0.34 -6.20 16.46
N ARG A 111 -1.03 -5.10 16.16
CA ARG A 111 -1.87 -4.40 17.14
C ARG A 111 -3.11 -5.18 17.59
N SER A 112 -3.54 -6.22 16.87
CA SER A 112 -4.67 -7.06 17.29
C SER A 112 -4.25 -8.24 18.16
N LYS A 113 -2.94 -8.52 18.23
CA LYS A 113 -2.35 -9.63 19.00
C LYS A 113 -1.79 -9.19 20.37
N PHE A 114 -1.71 -7.89 20.63
CA PHE A 114 -1.25 -7.29 21.88
C PHE A 114 -2.32 -6.34 22.42
#